data_AF-A0A5M6CD72-F1
#
_entry.id   AF-A0A5M6CD72-F1
#
_cell.length_a   1.000
_cell.length_b   1.000
_cell.length_c   1.000
_cell.angle_alpha   90.00
_cell.angle_beta   90.00
_cell.angle_gamma   90.00
#
_symmetry.space_group_name_H-M   'P 1'
#
loop_
_entity.id
_entity.type
_entity.pdbx_description
1 polymer ?
#
loop_
_entity_poly.entity_id
_entity_poly.type
_entity_poly.pdbx_seq_one_letter_code
_entity_poly.pdbx_strand_id
1 'polypeptide(L)'
;MKNKILFFLLVSFLATYSHAGIVKQFPFQDCTIELLDSKSAAEATNHSDDYTKALTSFDLQIRLGRKENVAEKDYLNLAASQALTWDEEDQQKLQQSFQEIEKFLESNKIHLNLPKKIQLLKTAGAEEFGAEGYTRENRIMLCVKGGQEINTHVVAHELFHVFSRFNADTRNKIYAIFGFQKCNRINTATAMDNRVITNPDCPFTEHFIALNIGGKDRHFALQLYSTKPFEENFSLQNANIALLELENKNKQETPLIKDGKGVLLQLDEVPELFTKIGKNTFYVLHPEEISAEHFSMWIIAKKVPQPEFFDKMKEVLSEAK
;
A
#
# COMPACT_ATOMS: atom_id res chain seq x y z
N MET A 1 20.09 58.28 -43.61
CA MET A 1 19.36 56.98 -43.61
C MET A 1 19.43 56.41 -42.20
N LYS A 2 18.31 56.41 -41.46
CA LYS A 2 18.22 55.90 -40.08
C LYS A 2 17.74 54.45 -40.13
N ASN A 3 18.62 53.49 -39.85
CA ASN A 3 18.23 52.09 -39.68
C ASN A 3 17.66 51.90 -38.27
N LYS A 4 16.35 51.67 -38.16
CA LYS A 4 15.70 51.16 -36.96
C LYS A 4 15.80 49.64 -36.97
N ILE A 5 16.60 49.09 -36.05
CA ILE A 5 16.63 47.66 -35.74
C ILE A 5 15.41 47.38 -34.86
N LEU A 6 14.48 46.58 -35.37
CA LEU A 6 13.28 46.15 -34.65
C LEU A 6 13.63 44.88 -33.86
N PHE A 7 13.63 44.98 -32.53
CA PHE A 7 13.80 43.84 -31.62
C PHE A 7 12.45 43.08 -31.56
N PHE A 8 12.40 41.86 -32.09
CA PHE A 8 11.28 40.95 -31.86
C PHE A 8 11.46 40.28 -30.50
N LEU A 9 10.63 40.67 -29.53
CA LEU A 9 10.46 39.97 -28.26
C LEU A 9 9.63 38.70 -28.54
N LEU A 10 10.29 37.55 -28.51
CA LEU A 10 9.64 36.24 -28.58
C LEU A 10 9.06 35.93 -27.20
N VAL A 11 7.77 36.21 -27.00
CA VAL A 11 7.03 35.78 -25.81
C VAL A 11 6.66 34.32 -26.02
N SER A 12 7.40 33.40 -25.39
CA SER A 12 7.04 31.99 -25.34
C SER A 12 5.85 31.81 -24.38
N PHE A 13 4.64 31.73 -24.92
CA PHE A 13 3.49 31.21 -24.20
C PHE A 13 3.70 29.69 -24.00
N LEU A 14 4.07 29.29 -22.79
CA LEU A 14 3.90 27.91 -22.33
C LEU A 14 2.39 27.64 -22.28
N ALA A 15 1.85 27.04 -23.34
CA ALA A 15 0.50 26.51 -23.32
C ALA A 15 0.46 25.35 -22.31
N THR A 16 -0.11 25.59 -21.14
CA THR A 16 -0.55 24.53 -20.24
C THR A 16 -1.72 23.82 -20.93
N TYR A 17 -1.41 22.77 -21.69
CA TYR A 17 -2.42 21.81 -22.10
C TYR A 17 -2.97 21.18 -20.82
N SER A 18 -4.15 21.60 -20.36
CA SER A 18 -4.89 20.77 -19.43
C SER A 18 -5.23 19.49 -20.18
N HIS A 19 -4.52 18.41 -19.88
CA HIS A 19 -5.03 17.09 -20.22
C HIS A 19 -6.39 16.99 -19.51
N ALA A 20 -7.45 16.74 -20.26
CA ALA A 20 -8.78 16.54 -19.69
C ALA A 20 -8.66 15.51 -18.56
N GLY A 21 -9.08 15.87 -17.34
CA GLY A 21 -9.00 14.97 -16.19
C GLY A 21 -7.81 15.12 -15.25
N ILE A 22 -6.76 15.88 -15.62
CA ILE A 22 -5.56 16.08 -14.80
C ILE A 22 -5.52 17.51 -14.27
N VAL A 23 -5.58 17.68 -12.95
CA VAL A 23 -5.49 19.00 -12.31
C VAL A 23 -4.05 19.49 -12.17
N LYS A 24 -3.09 18.56 -12.02
CA LYS A 24 -1.66 18.86 -11.94
C LYS A 24 -0.84 17.64 -12.32
N GLN A 25 0.32 17.87 -12.93
CA GLN A 25 1.30 16.81 -13.17
C GLN A 25 2.72 17.34 -12.96
N PHE A 26 3.62 16.47 -12.52
CA PHE A 26 5.04 16.79 -12.36
C PHE A 26 5.91 15.53 -12.48
N PRO A 27 7.18 15.66 -12.89
CA PRO A 27 8.11 14.54 -12.92
C PRO A 27 8.51 14.14 -11.50
N PHE A 28 8.85 12.86 -11.32
CA PHE A 28 9.49 12.30 -10.13
C PHE A 28 10.34 11.10 -10.59
N GLN A 29 11.67 11.20 -10.49
CA GLN A 29 12.56 10.21 -11.11
C GLN A 29 12.20 10.00 -12.60
N ASP A 30 12.15 8.75 -13.08
CA ASP A 30 11.74 8.39 -14.45
C ASP A 30 10.21 8.20 -14.63
N CYS A 31 9.43 8.72 -13.68
CA CYS A 31 7.97 8.60 -13.62
C CYS A 31 7.29 9.99 -13.71
N THR A 32 6.09 10.03 -14.27
CA THR A 32 5.20 11.20 -14.18
C THR A 32 4.15 10.98 -13.09
N ILE A 33 4.04 11.92 -12.16
CA ILE A 33 2.96 11.96 -11.17
C ILE A 33 1.79 12.76 -11.77
N GLU A 34 0.59 12.17 -11.79
CA GLU A 34 -0.64 12.79 -12.33
C GLU A 34 -1.69 12.89 -11.22
N LEU A 35 -2.10 14.11 -10.86
CA LEU A 35 -3.18 14.36 -9.90
C LEU A 35 -4.48 14.47 -10.70
N LEU A 36 -5.42 13.55 -10.47
CA LEU A 36 -6.68 13.48 -11.22
C LEU A 36 -7.76 14.39 -10.61
N ASP A 37 -8.64 14.93 -11.45
CA ASP A 37 -9.91 15.50 -10.98
C ASP A 37 -10.89 14.41 -10.54
N SER A 38 -11.99 14.78 -9.87
CA SER A 38 -12.97 13.81 -9.37
C SER A 38 -13.59 12.94 -10.47
N LYS A 39 -13.77 13.46 -11.69
CA LYS A 39 -14.40 12.71 -12.78
C LYS A 39 -13.45 11.63 -13.29
N SER A 40 -12.20 11.97 -13.59
CA SER A 40 -11.22 11.01 -14.06
C SER A 40 -10.78 10.05 -12.95
N ALA A 41 -10.75 10.50 -11.69
CA ALA A 41 -10.56 9.61 -10.54
C ALA A 41 -11.71 8.59 -10.42
N ALA A 42 -12.97 9.01 -10.56
CA ALA A 42 -14.12 8.11 -10.53
C ALA A 42 -14.11 7.09 -11.68
N GLU A 43 -13.72 7.52 -12.89
CA GLU A 43 -13.54 6.62 -14.03
C GLU A 43 -12.43 5.60 -13.73
N ALA A 44 -11.27 6.05 -13.25
CA ALA A 44 -10.12 5.19 -12.96
C ALA A 44 -10.39 4.15 -11.85
N THR A 45 -11.17 4.48 -10.81
CA THR A 45 -11.47 3.55 -9.71
C THR A 45 -12.58 2.56 -10.02
N ASN A 46 -13.37 2.80 -11.08
CA ASN A 46 -14.51 1.97 -11.50
C ASN A 46 -14.12 0.81 -12.43
N HIS A 47 -12.87 0.34 -12.35
CA HIS A 47 -12.36 -0.78 -13.13
C HIS A 47 -11.93 -1.93 -12.22
N SER A 48 -12.18 -3.15 -12.69
CA SER A 48 -11.77 -4.38 -12.03
C SER A 48 -10.25 -4.56 -12.13
N ASP A 49 -9.60 -4.88 -11.01
CA ASP A 49 -8.17 -5.18 -10.92
C ASP A 49 -7.92 -6.41 -10.04
N ASP A 50 -6.65 -6.74 -9.80
CA ASP A 50 -6.27 -7.91 -9.00
C ASP A 50 -6.80 -7.85 -7.57
N TYR A 51 -6.94 -6.66 -6.99
CA TYR A 51 -7.49 -6.48 -5.66
C TYR A 51 -9.00 -6.70 -5.65
N THR A 52 -9.75 -6.06 -6.55
CA THR A 52 -11.21 -6.18 -6.53
C THR A 52 -11.69 -7.59 -6.87
N LYS A 53 -10.93 -8.33 -7.70
CA LYS A 53 -11.16 -9.75 -7.97
C LYS A 53 -10.84 -10.66 -6.79
N ALA A 54 -9.99 -10.22 -5.87
CA ALA A 54 -9.65 -10.98 -4.66
C ALA A 54 -10.70 -10.81 -3.54
N LEU A 55 -11.54 -9.78 -3.62
CA LEU A 55 -12.57 -9.51 -2.61
C LEU A 55 -13.55 -10.67 -2.48
N THR A 56 -13.65 -11.20 -1.26
CA THR A 56 -14.62 -12.23 -0.91
C THR A 56 -16.01 -11.63 -0.69
N SER A 57 -17.04 -12.48 -0.55
CA SER A 57 -18.36 -12.00 -0.13
C SER A 57 -18.31 -11.28 1.22
N PHE A 58 -17.47 -11.73 2.15
CA PHE A 58 -17.29 -11.06 3.44
C PHE A 58 -16.67 -9.67 3.27
N ASP A 59 -15.61 -9.54 2.47
CA ASP A 59 -14.99 -8.26 2.14
C ASP A 59 -15.98 -7.25 1.57
N LEU A 60 -16.81 -7.69 0.62
CA LEU A 60 -17.81 -6.84 -0.01
C LEU A 60 -18.89 -6.43 0.99
N GLN A 61 -19.33 -7.35 1.86
CA GLN A 61 -20.33 -7.05 2.89
C GLN A 61 -19.86 -5.94 3.83
N ILE A 62 -18.63 -6.05 4.36
CA ILE A 62 -18.11 -5.08 5.33
C ILE A 62 -17.84 -3.71 4.70
N ARG A 63 -17.42 -3.65 3.43
CA ARG A 63 -17.18 -2.38 2.70
C ARG A 63 -18.46 -1.70 2.25
N LEU A 64 -19.48 -2.48 1.88
CA LEU A 64 -20.77 -1.96 1.42
C LEU A 64 -21.78 -1.75 2.55
N GLY A 65 -21.47 -2.22 3.76
CA GLY A 65 -22.36 -2.09 4.92
C GLY A 65 -23.67 -2.87 4.79
N ARG A 66 -23.70 -3.96 4.00
CA ARG A 66 -24.92 -4.77 3.80
C ARG A 66 -24.62 -6.25 3.59
N LYS A 67 -25.53 -7.11 4.07
CA LYS A 67 -25.32 -8.57 4.09
C LYS A 67 -25.51 -9.26 2.74
N GLU A 68 -26.54 -8.87 1.99
CA GLU A 68 -26.97 -9.57 0.78
C GLU A 68 -26.85 -8.68 -0.46
N ASN A 69 -26.88 -9.32 -1.64
CA ASN A 69 -26.79 -8.64 -2.94
C ASN A 69 -25.54 -7.76 -3.05
N VAL A 70 -24.39 -8.33 -2.68
CA VAL A 70 -23.09 -7.68 -2.84
C VAL A 70 -22.33 -8.28 -4.02
N ALA A 71 -21.80 -7.42 -4.87
CA ALA A 71 -20.97 -7.80 -6.00
C ALA A 71 -19.79 -6.83 -6.13
N GLU A 72 -18.74 -7.26 -6.83
CA GLU A 72 -17.59 -6.42 -7.17
C GLU A 72 -18.02 -5.08 -7.79
N LYS A 73 -19.03 -5.10 -8.67
CA LYS A 73 -19.55 -3.89 -9.30
C LYS A 73 -20.13 -2.88 -8.30
N ASP A 74 -20.73 -3.35 -7.20
CA ASP A 74 -21.21 -2.46 -6.15
C ASP A 74 -20.04 -1.75 -5.44
N TYR A 75 -18.96 -2.48 -5.14
CA TYR A 75 -17.74 -1.90 -4.57
C TYR A 75 -17.12 -0.87 -5.53
N LEU A 76 -17.00 -1.20 -6.82
CA LEU A 76 -16.47 -0.28 -7.82
C LEU A 76 -17.32 1.00 -7.94
N ASN A 77 -18.65 0.87 -7.88
CA ASN A 77 -19.54 2.03 -7.86
C ASN A 77 -19.38 2.87 -6.59
N LEU A 78 -19.20 2.22 -5.43
CA LEU A 78 -18.89 2.91 -4.18
C LEU A 78 -17.57 3.68 -4.31
N ALA A 79 -16.47 3.02 -4.67
CA ALA A 79 -15.16 3.65 -4.86
C ALA A 79 -15.21 4.83 -5.84
N ALA A 80 -15.92 4.70 -6.96
CA ALA A 80 -16.11 5.78 -7.92
C ALA A 80 -16.87 6.98 -7.31
N SER A 81 -17.88 6.72 -6.48
CA SER A 81 -18.66 7.77 -5.81
C SER A 81 -17.88 8.55 -4.76
N GLN A 82 -16.76 7.99 -4.28
CA GLN A 82 -15.92 8.62 -3.26
C GLN A 82 -14.86 9.55 -3.86
N ALA A 83 -14.70 9.60 -5.18
CA ALA A 83 -13.71 10.43 -5.85
C ALA A 83 -13.95 11.94 -5.61
N LEU A 84 -12.88 12.65 -5.24
CA LEU A 84 -12.87 14.09 -5.00
C LEU A 84 -11.81 14.77 -5.86
N THR A 85 -11.94 16.08 -6.04
CA THR A 85 -10.94 16.92 -6.72
C THR A 85 -9.95 17.48 -5.69
N TRP A 86 -8.67 17.44 -6.03
CA TRP A 86 -7.62 18.11 -5.26
C TRP A 86 -7.76 19.63 -5.32
N ASP A 87 -7.77 20.31 -4.17
CA ASP A 87 -7.62 21.76 -4.11
C ASP A 87 -6.15 22.18 -4.27
N GLU A 88 -5.90 23.48 -4.42
CA GLU A 88 -4.55 24.00 -4.67
C GLU A 88 -3.59 23.75 -3.49
N GLU A 89 -4.09 23.72 -2.26
CA GLU A 89 -3.27 23.48 -1.07
C GLU A 89 -2.77 22.04 -1.04
N ASP A 90 -3.66 21.07 -1.25
CA ASP A 90 -3.29 19.66 -1.33
C ASP A 90 -2.33 19.38 -2.50
N GLN A 91 -2.57 20.00 -3.66
CA GLN A 91 -1.69 19.91 -4.82
C GLN A 91 -0.27 20.43 -4.53
N GLN A 92 -0.14 21.43 -3.64
CA GLN A 92 1.16 21.94 -3.21
C GLN A 92 1.82 20.99 -2.20
N LYS A 93 1.08 20.50 -1.20
CA LYS A 93 1.59 19.54 -0.20
C LYS A 93 2.08 18.24 -0.83
N LEU A 94 1.35 17.71 -1.81
CA LEU A 94 1.77 16.53 -2.58
C LEU A 94 3.06 16.78 -3.35
N GLN A 95 3.14 17.88 -4.08
CA GLN A 95 4.35 18.21 -4.84
C GLN A 95 5.55 18.39 -3.90
N GLN A 96 5.36 19.06 -2.77
CA GLN A 96 6.41 19.21 -1.76
C GLN A 96 6.85 17.85 -1.20
N SER A 97 5.91 16.97 -0.87
CA SER A 97 6.22 15.63 -0.36
C SER A 97 7.08 14.82 -1.35
N PHE A 98 6.73 14.83 -2.64
CA PHE A 98 7.54 14.18 -3.67
C PHE A 98 8.92 14.82 -3.86
N GLN A 99 9.04 16.14 -3.74
CA GLN A 99 10.34 16.83 -3.79
C GLN A 99 11.23 16.44 -2.60
N GLU A 100 10.65 16.30 -1.41
CA GLU A 100 11.37 15.85 -0.21
C GLU A 100 11.84 14.39 -0.34
N ILE A 101 10.97 13.51 -0.84
CA ILE A 101 11.32 12.11 -1.16
C ILE A 101 12.46 12.09 -2.19
N GLU A 102 12.34 12.83 -3.29
CA GLU A 102 13.33 12.86 -4.37
C GLU A 102 14.70 13.30 -3.85
N LYS A 103 14.74 14.41 -3.12
CA LYS A 103 15.96 14.91 -2.48
C LYS A 103 16.58 13.88 -1.55
N PHE A 104 15.77 13.18 -0.75
CA PHE A 104 16.27 12.13 0.13
C PHE A 104 16.88 10.97 -0.66
N LEU A 105 16.19 10.47 -1.69
CA LEU A 105 16.66 9.38 -2.54
C LEU A 105 17.96 9.75 -3.26
N GLU A 106 18.05 10.95 -3.83
CA GLU A 106 19.26 11.48 -4.48
C GLU A 106 20.44 11.53 -3.51
N SER A 107 20.22 12.06 -2.29
CA SER A 107 21.28 12.14 -1.26
C SER A 107 21.78 10.76 -0.82
N ASN A 108 20.93 9.73 -0.95
CA ASN A 108 21.25 8.34 -0.65
C ASN A 108 21.68 7.53 -1.88
N LYS A 109 21.75 8.15 -3.07
CA LYS A 109 22.07 7.51 -4.36
C LYS A 109 21.13 6.35 -4.70
N ILE A 110 19.86 6.49 -4.34
CA ILE A 110 18.81 5.51 -4.66
C ILE A 110 18.03 5.99 -5.88
N HIS A 111 17.80 5.06 -6.80
CA HIS A 111 16.89 5.24 -7.92
C HIS A 111 15.80 4.17 -7.83
N LEU A 112 14.53 4.60 -7.91
CA LEU A 112 13.40 3.69 -7.87
C LEU A 112 12.94 3.39 -9.30
N ASN A 113 12.93 2.13 -9.70
CA ASN A 113 12.33 1.69 -10.95
C ASN A 113 10.79 1.74 -10.83
N LEU A 114 10.19 2.81 -11.31
CA LEU A 114 8.76 3.09 -11.19
C LEU A 114 8.02 2.86 -12.53
N PRO A 115 6.70 2.63 -12.51
CA PRO A 115 5.92 2.71 -13.74
C PRO A 115 6.05 4.09 -14.38
N LYS A 116 5.78 4.20 -15.68
CA LYS A 116 5.90 5.48 -16.40
C LYS A 116 4.98 6.58 -15.84
N LYS A 117 3.90 6.18 -15.18
CA LYS A 117 2.93 7.08 -14.59
C LYS A 117 2.44 6.52 -13.27
N ILE A 118 2.25 7.39 -12.29
CA ILE A 118 1.51 7.12 -11.05
C ILE A 118 0.40 8.15 -10.96
N GLN A 119 -0.83 7.69 -10.75
CA GLN A 119 -1.99 8.57 -10.63
C GLN A 119 -2.36 8.73 -9.16
N LEU A 120 -2.54 9.98 -8.72
CA LEU A 120 -2.98 10.32 -7.38
C LEU A 120 -4.43 10.76 -7.39
N LEU A 121 -5.22 10.09 -6.55
CA LEU A 121 -6.65 10.28 -6.44
C LEU A 121 -6.99 10.72 -5.02
N LYS A 122 -7.80 11.78 -4.90
CA LYS A 122 -8.38 12.17 -3.61
C LYS A 122 -9.66 11.38 -3.41
N THR A 123 -9.82 10.76 -2.26
CA THR A 123 -11.04 10.04 -1.91
C THR A 123 -11.68 10.56 -0.62
N ALA A 124 -13.00 10.38 -0.54
CA ALA A 124 -13.78 10.52 0.68
C ALA A 124 -13.58 9.37 1.67
N GLY A 125 -12.99 8.24 1.25
CA GLY A 125 -12.43 7.16 2.07
C GLY A 125 -13.40 6.06 2.50
N ALA A 126 -14.71 6.17 2.23
CA ALA A 126 -15.69 5.20 2.75
C ALA A 126 -15.50 3.77 2.21
N GLU A 127 -14.94 3.62 1.01
CA GLU A 127 -14.69 2.34 0.33
C GLU A 127 -13.64 1.48 1.03
N GLU A 128 -12.69 2.10 1.74
CA GLU A 128 -11.64 1.43 2.53
C GLU A 128 -11.62 1.95 3.97
N PHE A 129 -12.82 2.10 4.55
CA PHE A 129 -13.02 2.33 5.99
C PHE A 129 -12.35 3.61 6.55
N GLY A 130 -12.08 4.61 5.71
CA GLY A 130 -11.43 5.85 6.08
C GLY A 130 -9.91 5.76 6.24
N ALA A 131 -9.26 4.74 5.66
CA ALA A 131 -7.81 4.65 5.61
C ALA A 131 -7.18 5.94 5.06
N GLU A 132 -6.05 6.37 5.64
CA GLU A 132 -5.33 7.59 5.24
C GLU A 132 -4.84 7.50 3.78
N GLY A 133 -4.37 6.32 3.39
CA GLY A 133 -3.93 6.00 2.05
C GLY A 133 -4.09 4.51 1.75
N TYR A 134 -4.10 4.19 0.47
CA TYR A 134 -3.95 2.83 -0.06
C TYR A 134 -3.64 2.89 -1.56
N THR A 135 -3.23 1.76 -2.14
CA THR A 135 -2.90 1.68 -3.58
C THR A 135 -3.65 0.59 -4.33
N ARG A 136 -3.87 0.82 -5.62
CA ARG A 136 -4.48 -0.11 -6.57
C ARG A 136 -3.79 0.08 -7.91
N GLU A 137 -3.20 -0.99 -8.45
CA GLU A 137 -2.34 -0.92 -9.64
C GLU A 137 -1.21 0.12 -9.48
N ASN A 138 -1.12 1.12 -10.35
CA ASN A 138 -0.20 2.26 -10.30
C ASN A 138 -0.86 3.53 -9.73
N ARG A 139 -1.93 3.38 -8.93
CA ARG A 139 -2.69 4.49 -8.35
C ARG A 139 -2.49 4.55 -6.85
N ILE A 140 -2.33 5.77 -6.36
CA ILE A 140 -2.31 6.10 -4.93
C ILE A 140 -3.61 6.84 -4.62
N MET A 141 -4.39 6.31 -3.69
CA MET A 141 -5.61 6.94 -3.19
C MET A 141 -5.33 7.49 -1.80
N LEU A 142 -5.68 8.74 -1.56
CA LEU A 142 -5.49 9.37 -0.25
C LEU A 142 -6.80 9.97 0.25
N CYS A 143 -7.10 9.72 1.53
CA CYS A 143 -8.18 10.35 2.25
C CYS A 143 -7.65 11.57 3.01
N VAL A 144 -8.23 12.75 2.76
CA VAL A 144 -7.82 14.03 3.39
C VAL A 144 -8.93 14.59 4.28
N LYS A 145 -9.72 13.71 4.92
CA LYS A 145 -10.81 14.12 5.81
C LYS A 145 -10.37 14.10 7.28
N GLY A 146 -11.09 14.87 8.12
CA GLY A 146 -11.02 14.70 9.57
C GLY A 146 -9.69 15.07 10.24
N GLY A 147 -8.87 15.92 9.61
CA GLY A 147 -7.56 16.30 10.15
C GLY A 147 -6.40 15.41 9.70
N GLN A 148 -6.65 14.44 8.81
CA GLN A 148 -5.59 13.72 8.09
C GLN A 148 -4.85 14.70 7.19
N GLU A 149 -3.56 14.89 7.44
CA GLU A 149 -2.71 15.83 6.69
C GLU A 149 -1.85 15.07 5.68
N ILE A 150 -1.85 15.56 4.43
CA ILE A 150 -0.89 15.12 3.42
C ILE A 150 0.51 15.49 3.90
N ASN A 151 1.32 14.48 4.17
CA ASN A 151 2.69 14.64 4.58
C ASN A 151 3.60 13.60 3.92
N THR A 152 4.89 13.88 3.94
CA THR A 152 5.93 13.08 3.27
C THR A 152 5.97 11.62 3.73
N HIS A 153 5.61 11.33 4.99
CA HIS A 153 5.56 9.96 5.50
C HIS A 153 4.48 9.14 4.80
N VAL A 154 3.23 9.63 4.77
CA VAL A 154 2.12 8.93 4.12
C VAL A 154 2.38 8.80 2.62
N VAL A 155 2.86 9.85 1.94
CA VAL A 155 3.16 9.78 0.50
C VAL A 155 4.27 8.76 0.21
N ALA A 156 5.31 8.69 1.06
CA ALA A 156 6.37 7.70 0.91
C ALA A 156 5.88 6.27 1.17
N HIS A 157 4.98 6.07 2.13
CA HIS A 157 4.35 4.79 2.43
C HIS A 157 3.58 4.26 1.22
N GLU A 158 2.68 5.07 0.65
CA GLU A 158 1.91 4.68 -0.53
C GLU A 158 2.77 4.52 -1.78
N LEU A 159 3.80 5.36 -1.95
CA LEU A 159 4.76 5.22 -3.04
C LEU A 159 5.50 3.87 -2.96
N PHE A 160 5.81 3.39 -1.75
CA PHE A 160 6.43 2.08 -1.59
C PHE A 160 5.54 0.96 -2.13
N HIS A 161 4.24 0.99 -1.88
CA HIS A 161 3.31 -0.03 -2.39
C HIS A 161 3.28 -0.08 -3.92
N VAL A 162 3.28 1.08 -4.58
CA VAL A 162 3.40 1.11 -6.04
C VAL A 162 4.76 0.55 -6.47
N PHE A 163 5.87 1.03 -5.88
CA PHE A 163 7.21 0.55 -6.20
C PHE A 163 7.33 -0.98 -6.04
N SER A 164 6.90 -1.52 -4.90
CA SER A 164 7.03 -2.94 -4.55
C SER A 164 6.23 -3.83 -5.51
N ARG A 165 5.09 -3.33 -6.02
CA ARG A 165 4.22 -4.03 -6.98
C ARG A 165 4.92 -4.22 -8.33
N PHE A 166 5.66 -3.23 -8.81
CA PHE A 166 6.43 -3.30 -10.06
C PHE A 166 7.81 -3.95 -9.90
N ASN A 167 8.27 -4.20 -8.67
CA ASN A 167 9.61 -4.71 -8.39
C ASN A 167 9.59 -5.94 -7.47
N ALA A 168 8.95 -7.02 -7.92
CA ALA A 168 8.69 -8.20 -7.09
C ALA A 168 9.95 -8.84 -6.47
N ASP A 169 11.07 -8.89 -7.20
CA ASP A 169 12.32 -9.45 -6.67
C ASP A 169 12.92 -8.58 -5.57
N THR A 170 12.97 -7.27 -5.78
CA THR A 170 13.40 -6.30 -4.77
C THR A 170 12.48 -6.33 -3.55
N ARG A 171 11.15 -6.39 -3.76
CA ARG A 171 10.16 -6.56 -2.68
C ARG A 171 10.46 -7.80 -1.83
N ASN A 172 10.73 -8.95 -2.44
CA ASN A 172 11.06 -10.18 -1.71
C ASN A 172 12.36 -10.03 -0.89
N LYS A 173 13.38 -9.35 -1.43
CA LYS A 173 14.62 -9.06 -0.69
C LYS A 173 14.35 -8.15 0.51
N ILE A 174 13.51 -7.11 0.34
CA ILE A 174 13.14 -6.21 1.43
C ILE A 174 12.36 -6.97 2.51
N TYR A 175 11.38 -7.80 2.14
CA TYR A 175 10.64 -8.62 3.10
C TYR A 175 11.55 -9.57 3.90
N ALA A 176 12.59 -10.11 3.26
CA ALA A 176 13.57 -10.98 3.90
C ALA A 176 14.40 -10.28 4.98
N ILE A 177 14.55 -8.95 4.92
CA ILE A 177 15.16 -8.16 6.01
C ILE A 177 14.43 -8.39 7.33
N PHE A 178 13.10 -8.57 7.26
CA PHE A 178 12.21 -8.80 8.41
C PHE A 178 11.93 -10.29 8.64
N GLY A 179 12.68 -11.18 7.99
CA GLY A 179 12.58 -12.64 8.18
C GLY A 179 11.48 -13.33 7.38
N PHE A 180 10.76 -12.62 6.51
CA PHE A 180 9.75 -13.21 5.63
C PHE A 180 10.38 -13.85 4.39
N GLN A 181 9.81 -14.97 3.96
CA GLN A 181 10.28 -15.77 2.84
C GLN A 181 9.15 -15.97 1.85
N LYS A 182 9.44 -15.83 0.56
CA LYS A 182 8.47 -16.06 -0.51
C LYS A 182 8.07 -17.54 -0.56
N CYS A 183 6.78 -17.81 -0.70
CA CYS A 183 6.21 -19.13 -0.94
C CYS A 183 5.19 -19.10 -2.08
N ASN A 184 4.44 -20.19 -2.25
CA ASN A 184 3.24 -20.20 -3.08
C ASN A 184 2.19 -19.25 -2.52
N ARG A 185 1.20 -18.89 -3.35
CA ARG A 185 -0.02 -18.24 -2.88
C ARG A 185 -0.75 -19.16 -1.91
N ILE A 186 -1.00 -18.66 -0.71
CA ILE A 186 -1.66 -19.38 0.37
C ILE A 186 -3.15 -19.05 0.32
N ASN A 187 -4.00 -20.05 0.09
CA ASN A 187 -5.44 -19.89 0.26
C ASN A 187 -5.80 -20.02 1.74
N THR A 188 -6.11 -18.91 2.38
CA THR A 188 -6.46 -18.86 3.81
C THR A 188 -7.97 -18.84 4.05
N ALA A 189 -8.80 -18.77 3.01
CA ALA A 189 -10.23 -18.52 3.12
C ALA A 189 -10.94 -19.55 4.02
N THR A 190 -10.79 -20.85 3.75
CA THR A 190 -11.41 -21.90 4.57
C THR A 190 -10.82 -21.96 5.98
N ALA A 191 -9.51 -21.77 6.13
CA ALA A 191 -8.84 -21.78 7.42
C ALA A 191 -9.34 -20.66 8.36
N MET A 192 -9.76 -19.54 7.76
CA MET A 192 -10.20 -18.32 8.44
C MET A 192 -11.73 -18.14 8.42
N ASP A 193 -12.50 -19.21 8.21
CA ASP A 193 -13.96 -19.21 8.12
C ASP A 193 -14.52 -18.17 7.10
N ASN A 194 -13.77 -17.89 6.04
CA ASN A 194 -14.03 -16.85 5.02
C ASN A 194 -14.18 -15.44 5.59
N ARG A 195 -13.46 -15.10 6.67
CA ARG A 195 -13.47 -13.77 7.32
C ARG A 195 -12.15 -13.01 7.24
N VAL A 196 -11.34 -13.33 6.23
CA VAL A 196 -10.17 -12.53 5.88
C VAL A 196 -10.63 -11.15 5.43
N ILE A 197 -9.89 -10.12 5.83
CA ILE A 197 -10.07 -8.76 5.32
C ILE A 197 -8.91 -8.52 4.37
N THR A 198 -9.23 -8.42 3.07
CA THR A 198 -8.26 -8.21 2.01
C THR A 198 -7.74 -6.78 2.07
N ASN A 199 -6.42 -6.59 2.13
CA ASN A 199 -5.79 -5.27 2.05
C ASN A 199 -5.53 -4.91 0.56
N PRO A 200 -5.97 -3.74 0.06
CA PRO A 200 -5.68 -3.29 -1.31
C PRO A 200 -4.19 -3.24 -1.67
N ASP A 201 -3.31 -2.92 -0.72
CA ASP A 201 -1.88 -2.79 -0.96
C ASP A 201 -1.19 -4.14 -1.16
N CYS A 202 -1.69 -5.17 -0.48
CA CYS A 202 -1.19 -6.53 -0.53
C CYS A 202 -2.34 -7.56 -0.52
N PRO A 203 -3.05 -7.74 -1.64
CA PRO A 203 -4.26 -8.57 -1.69
C PRO A 203 -4.01 -10.07 -1.54
N PHE A 204 -2.76 -10.52 -1.62
CA PHE A 204 -2.41 -11.94 -1.60
C PHE A 204 -1.37 -12.26 -0.53
N THR A 205 -1.61 -13.35 0.20
CA THR A 205 -0.64 -13.95 1.10
C THR A 205 0.29 -14.88 0.32
N GLU A 206 1.53 -14.44 0.08
CA GLU A 206 2.55 -15.16 -0.71
C GLU A 206 3.90 -15.28 0.02
N HIS A 207 3.90 -15.00 1.33
CA HIS A 207 5.08 -15.06 2.17
C HIS A 207 4.75 -15.66 3.53
N PHE A 208 5.73 -16.34 4.11
CA PHE A 208 5.68 -16.84 5.47
C PHE A 208 6.89 -16.37 6.27
N ILE A 209 6.79 -16.46 7.60
CA ILE A 209 7.90 -16.26 8.52
C ILE A 209 8.12 -17.54 9.33
N ALA A 210 9.37 -17.96 9.46
CA ALA A 210 9.74 -19.07 10.33
C ALA A 210 10.07 -18.55 11.73
N LEU A 211 9.37 -19.07 12.74
CA LEU A 211 9.50 -18.71 14.16
C LEU A 211 9.78 -19.98 14.99
N ASN A 212 10.85 -19.96 15.78
CA ASN A 212 11.21 -20.92 16.81
C ASN A 212 10.34 -20.83 18.08
N ILE A 213 9.23 -21.57 18.10
CA ILE A 213 8.34 -21.64 19.27
C ILE A 213 8.61 -22.95 20.02
N GLY A 214 9.17 -22.85 21.23
CA GLY A 214 9.47 -24.01 22.07
C GLY A 214 10.56 -24.92 21.49
N GLY A 215 11.57 -24.33 20.84
CA GLY A 215 12.70 -25.07 20.25
C GLY A 215 12.40 -25.70 18.89
N LYS A 216 11.25 -25.40 18.28
CA LYS A 216 10.86 -25.90 16.96
C LYS A 216 10.53 -24.74 16.03
N ASP A 217 11.15 -24.75 14.86
CA ASP A 217 10.80 -23.82 13.79
C ASP A 217 9.42 -24.18 13.23
N ARG A 218 8.53 -23.20 13.22
CA ARG A 218 7.16 -23.28 12.71
C ARG A 218 6.94 -22.13 11.74
N HIS A 219 6.18 -22.38 10.68
CA HIS A 219 5.91 -21.40 9.64
C HIS A 219 4.59 -20.69 9.90
N PHE A 220 4.55 -19.39 9.65
CA PHE A 220 3.35 -18.58 9.87
C PHE A 220 3.15 -17.57 8.75
N ALA A 221 1.89 -17.28 8.43
CA ALA A 221 1.50 -16.11 7.66
C ALA A 221 0.81 -15.08 8.56
N LEU A 222 1.08 -13.79 8.36
CA LEU A 222 0.28 -12.73 8.97
C LEU A 222 -1.08 -12.67 8.28
N GLN A 223 -2.14 -12.58 9.07
CA GLN A 223 -3.49 -12.54 8.55
C GLN A 223 -4.32 -11.46 9.25
N LEU A 224 -4.79 -10.49 8.47
CA LEU A 224 -5.84 -9.56 8.86
C LEU A 224 -7.21 -10.25 8.68
N TYR A 225 -8.03 -10.26 9.72
CA TYR A 225 -9.31 -10.96 9.73
C TYR A 225 -10.30 -10.40 10.75
N SER A 226 -11.56 -10.82 10.66
CA SER A 226 -12.57 -10.58 11.69
C SER A 226 -12.82 -11.84 12.52
N THR A 227 -12.83 -11.70 13.85
CA THR A 227 -13.26 -12.76 14.77
C THR A 227 -14.78 -12.97 14.74
N LYS A 228 -15.54 -11.98 14.23
CA LYS A 228 -17.00 -12.00 14.14
C LYS A 228 -17.50 -12.08 12.69
N PRO A 229 -18.65 -12.73 12.43
CA PRO A 229 -19.38 -12.58 11.16
C PRO A 229 -19.69 -11.12 10.83
N PHE A 230 -20.19 -10.87 9.62
CA PHE A 230 -20.64 -9.53 9.22
C PHE A 230 -21.69 -8.97 10.18
N GLU A 231 -21.50 -7.69 10.54
CA GLU A 231 -22.43 -6.85 11.28
C GLU A 231 -22.56 -5.53 10.49
N GLU A 232 -23.77 -4.94 10.41
CA GLU A 232 -24.05 -3.77 9.55
C GLU A 232 -23.16 -2.55 9.84
N ASN A 233 -22.69 -2.40 11.08
CA ASN A 233 -21.79 -1.33 11.51
C ASN A 233 -20.35 -1.82 11.68
N PHE A 234 -19.86 -2.63 10.74
CA PHE A 234 -18.46 -3.08 10.78
C PHE A 234 -17.51 -1.88 10.78
N SER A 235 -16.51 -1.93 11.67
CA SER A 235 -15.45 -0.95 11.79
C SER A 235 -14.11 -1.68 11.73
N LEU A 236 -13.10 -1.10 11.08
CA LEU A 236 -11.74 -1.65 11.10
C LEU A 236 -11.17 -1.78 12.50
N GLN A 237 -11.69 -1.05 13.51
CA GLN A 237 -11.31 -1.25 14.90
C GLN A 237 -11.67 -2.66 15.42
N ASN A 238 -12.57 -3.37 14.74
CA ASN A 238 -12.91 -4.77 15.02
C ASN A 238 -12.05 -5.76 14.23
N ALA A 239 -11.14 -5.30 13.37
CA ALA A 239 -10.20 -6.15 12.68
C ALA A 239 -9.13 -6.67 13.65
N ASN A 240 -8.66 -7.88 13.41
CA ASN A 240 -7.67 -8.58 14.22
C ASN A 240 -6.51 -9.02 13.32
N ILE A 241 -5.33 -9.14 13.91
CA ILE A 241 -4.15 -9.67 13.24
C ILE A 241 -3.70 -10.90 14.01
N ALA A 242 -3.49 -12.00 13.31
CA ALA A 242 -2.94 -13.21 13.89
C ALA A 242 -1.88 -13.84 12.99
N LEU A 243 -1.08 -14.71 13.58
CA LEU A 243 -0.20 -15.63 12.88
C LEU A 243 -0.97 -16.91 12.58
N LEU A 244 -1.30 -17.13 11.32
CA LEU A 244 -1.85 -18.40 10.83
C LEU A 244 -0.72 -19.40 10.64
N GLU A 245 -0.72 -20.46 11.43
CA GLU A 245 0.27 -21.53 11.31
C GLU A 245 0.11 -22.26 9.98
N LEU A 246 1.24 -22.56 9.37
CA LEU A 246 1.36 -23.24 8.09
C LEU A 246 2.04 -24.59 8.27
N GLU A 247 1.72 -25.52 7.38
CA GLU A 247 2.44 -26.76 7.19
C GLU A 247 2.97 -26.84 5.76
N ASN A 248 4.20 -27.32 5.63
CA ASN A 248 4.81 -27.56 4.33
C ASN A 248 4.36 -28.94 3.80
N LYS A 249 3.48 -28.93 2.80
CA LYS A 249 3.01 -30.13 2.10
C LYS A 249 3.50 -30.08 0.66
N ASN A 250 4.33 -31.05 0.26
CA ASN A 250 4.87 -31.13 -1.10
C ASN A 250 5.55 -29.83 -1.58
N LYS A 251 6.36 -29.20 -0.70
CA LYS A 251 7.03 -27.91 -0.98
C LYS A 251 6.07 -26.73 -1.17
N GLN A 252 4.83 -26.85 -0.70
CA GLN A 252 3.87 -25.76 -0.66
C GLN A 252 3.48 -25.48 0.78
N GLU A 253 3.47 -24.21 1.15
CA GLU A 253 2.92 -23.74 2.40
C GLU A 253 1.39 -23.74 2.29
N THR A 254 0.75 -24.40 3.25
CA THR A 254 -0.71 -24.49 3.37
C THR A 254 -1.13 -24.27 4.82
N PRO A 255 -2.31 -23.68 5.10
CA PRO A 255 -2.75 -23.50 6.48
C PRO A 255 -2.82 -24.82 7.23
N LEU A 256 -2.25 -24.87 8.44
CA LEU A 256 -2.43 -26.00 9.33
C LEU A 256 -3.86 -25.97 9.88
N ILE A 257 -4.62 -27.03 9.62
CA ILE A 257 -6.01 -27.17 10.07
C ILE A 257 -6.09 -28.14 11.25
N LYS A 258 -6.72 -27.71 12.34
CA LYS A 258 -7.13 -28.55 13.48
C LYS A 258 -8.60 -28.32 13.79
N ASP A 259 -9.35 -29.38 14.01
CA ASP A 259 -10.80 -29.33 14.30
C ASP A 259 -11.60 -28.50 13.28
N GLY A 260 -11.19 -28.58 12.00
CA GLY A 260 -11.84 -27.88 10.88
C GLY A 260 -11.48 -26.40 10.74
N LYS A 261 -10.55 -25.86 11.55
CA LYS A 261 -10.13 -24.45 11.52
C LYS A 261 -8.62 -24.27 11.46
N GLY A 262 -8.17 -23.12 10.96
CA GLY A 262 -6.77 -22.72 11.00
C GLY A 262 -6.27 -22.58 12.45
N VAL A 263 -5.02 -22.97 12.70
CA VAL A 263 -4.37 -22.71 13.99
C VAL A 263 -3.83 -21.28 13.99
N LEU A 264 -4.35 -20.46 14.90
CA LEU A 264 -4.00 -19.04 15.03
C LEU A 264 -3.27 -18.80 16.34
N LEU A 265 -2.20 -18.01 16.28
CA LEU A 265 -1.54 -17.42 17.44
C LEU A 265 -1.68 -15.91 17.38
N GLN A 266 -2.00 -15.28 18.50
CA GLN A 266 -1.98 -13.83 18.62
C GLN A 266 -0.53 -13.33 18.63
N LEU A 267 -0.31 -12.08 18.20
CA LEU A 267 1.05 -11.55 18.04
C LEU A 267 1.80 -11.46 19.38
N ASP A 268 1.09 -11.17 20.48
CA ASP A 268 1.63 -11.07 21.83
C ASP A 268 1.99 -12.45 22.44
N GLU A 269 1.39 -13.52 21.95
CA GLU A 269 1.74 -14.90 22.30
C GLU A 269 3.07 -15.36 21.67
N VAL A 270 3.60 -14.60 20.70
CA VAL A 270 4.80 -14.96 19.94
C VAL A 270 5.87 -13.84 19.98
N PRO A 271 6.55 -13.64 21.13
CA PRO A 271 7.56 -12.58 21.27
C PRO A 271 8.69 -12.64 20.25
N GLU A 272 9.01 -13.83 19.75
CA GLU A 272 10.04 -14.02 18.73
C GLU A 272 9.74 -13.25 17.43
N LEU A 273 8.47 -13.06 17.08
CA LEU A 273 8.09 -12.25 15.91
C LEU A 273 8.79 -10.88 15.94
N PHE A 274 8.71 -10.19 17.08
CA PHE A 274 9.30 -8.87 17.30
C PHE A 274 10.83 -8.89 17.44
N THR A 275 11.45 -10.06 17.59
CA THR A 275 12.91 -10.19 17.47
C THR A 275 13.36 -10.17 16.00
N LYS A 276 12.50 -10.62 15.07
CA LYS A 276 12.78 -10.63 13.63
C LYS A 276 12.39 -9.33 12.95
N ILE A 277 11.16 -8.89 13.16
CA ILE A 277 10.63 -7.69 12.48
C ILE A 277 11.05 -6.38 13.15
N GLY A 278 11.60 -6.47 14.36
CA GLY A 278 11.95 -5.31 15.17
C GLY A 278 10.76 -4.63 15.86
N LYS A 279 11.01 -3.43 16.37
CA LYS A 279 10.10 -2.62 17.19
C LYS A 279 10.02 -1.16 16.72
N ASN A 280 10.45 -0.88 15.48
CA ASN A 280 10.34 0.47 14.91
C ASN A 280 8.88 0.86 14.62
N THR A 281 8.02 -0.14 14.35
CA THR A 281 6.59 0.04 14.10
C THR A 281 5.77 -1.07 14.75
N PHE A 282 4.52 -0.75 15.08
CA PHE A 282 3.49 -1.69 15.50
C PHE A 282 2.49 -2.00 14.37
N TYR A 283 2.70 -1.44 13.18
CA TYR A 283 1.87 -1.66 12.01
C TYR A 283 2.26 -2.98 11.31
N VAL A 284 1.83 -4.09 11.92
CA VAL A 284 2.25 -5.47 11.57
C VAL A 284 1.12 -6.21 10.85
N LEU A 285 0.47 -5.57 9.86
CA LEU A 285 -0.64 -6.19 9.13
C LEU A 285 -0.16 -7.23 8.10
N HIS A 286 0.95 -6.94 7.44
CA HIS A 286 1.53 -7.73 6.35
C HIS A 286 3.02 -7.36 6.20
N PRO A 287 3.91 -8.22 5.67
CA PRO A 287 5.28 -7.82 5.35
C PRO A 287 5.37 -6.59 4.43
N GLU A 288 4.36 -6.37 3.59
CA GLU A 288 4.23 -5.15 2.77
C GLU A 288 4.16 -3.90 3.66
N GLU A 289 3.26 -3.88 4.64
CA GLU A 289 3.05 -2.74 5.53
C GLU A 289 4.24 -2.49 6.46
N ILE A 290 4.86 -3.57 6.96
CA ILE A 290 6.09 -3.45 7.76
C ILE A 290 7.17 -2.78 6.91
N SER A 291 7.29 -3.16 5.63
CA SER A 291 8.31 -2.63 4.74
C SER A 291 8.02 -1.18 4.33
N ALA A 292 6.77 -0.87 3.97
CA ALA A 292 6.32 0.47 3.61
C ALA A 292 6.53 1.47 4.76
N GLU A 293 6.19 1.07 5.98
CA GLU A 293 6.37 1.91 7.17
C GLU A 293 7.86 2.12 7.50
N HIS A 294 8.71 1.10 7.32
CA HIS A 294 10.15 1.30 7.47
C HIS A 294 10.72 2.22 6.38
N PHE A 295 10.24 2.10 5.14
CA PHE A 295 10.64 2.97 4.05
C PHE A 295 10.23 4.43 4.30
N SER A 296 8.98 4.67 4.70
CA SER A 296 8.46 6.01 5.00
C SER A 296 9.21 6.66 6.16
N MET A 297 9.45 5.92 7.25
CA MET A 297 10.24 6.40 8.39
C MET A 297 11.69 6.71 8.00
N TRP A 298 12.28 5.93 7.10
CA TRP A 298 13.62 6.18 6.59
C TRP A 298 13.68 7.47 5.77
N ILE A 299 12.75 7.67 4.83
CA ILE A 299 12.66 8.87 3.98
C ILE A 299 12.62 10.14 4.83
N ILE A 300 11.84 10.17 5.90
CA ILE A 300 11.71 11.36 6.76
C ILE A 300 12.82 11.45 7.83
N ALA A 301 13.83 10.59 7.77
CA ALA A 301 14.91 10.48 8.74
C ALA A 301 14.41 10.36 10.20
N LYS A 302 13.33 9.60 10.41
CA LYS A 302 12.75 9.39 11.74
C LYS A 302 13.76 8.68 12.64
N LYS A 303 13.89 9.16 13.87
CA LYS A 303 14.67 8.46 14.90
C LYS A 303 13.88 7.25 15.38
N VAL A 304 14.43 6.05 15.18
CA VAL A 304 13.80 4.78 15.55
C VAL A 304 14.74 3.94 16.43
N PRO A 305 14.22 3.00 17.22
CA PRO A 305 15.04 2.13 18.07
C PRO A 305 16.07 1.29 17.32
N GLN A 306 15.76 0.88 16.09
CA GLN A 306 16.55 -0.05 15.29
C GLN A 306 16.83 0.52 13.89
N PRO A 307 17.71 1.53 13.77
CA PRO A 307 18.03 2.18 12.50
C PRO A 307 18.74 1.25 11.52
N GLU A 308 19.30 0.12 11.96
CA GLU A 308 19.98 -0.86 11.09
C GLU A 308 19.05 -1.47 10.02
N PHE A 309 17.73 -1.43 10.22
CA PHE A 309 16.77 -1.82 9.19
C PHE A 309 16.79 -0.87 7.98
N PHE A 310 17.07 0.41 8.20
CA PHE A 310 17.21 1.39 7.13
C PHE A 310 18.48 1.14 6.30
N ASP A 311 19.58 0.77 6.96
CA ASP A 311 20.84 0.45 6.26
C ASP A 311 20.67 -0.79 5.37
N LYS A 312 20.02 -1.84 5.87
CA LYS A 312 19.71 -3.05 5.08
C LYS A 312 18.77 -2.75 3.90
N MET A 313 17.77 -1.89 4.12
CA MET A 313 16.85 -1.50 3.06
C MET A 313 17.58 -0.69 1.98
N LYS A 314 18.45 0.23 2.38
CA LYS A 314 19.31 1.00 1.46
C LYS A 314 20.20 0.09 0.62
N GLU A 315 20.80 -0.93 1.21
CA GLU A 315 21.62 -1.92 0.50
C GLU A 315 20.80 -2.60 -0.60
N VAL A 316 19.64 -3.14 -0.24
CA VAL A 316 18.75 -3.81 -1.21
C VAL A 316 18.29 -2.86 -2.33
N LEU A 317 17.94 -1.62 -2.00
CA LEU A 317 17.49 -0.63 -2.98
C LEU A 317 18.62 -0.13 -3.88
N SER A 318 19.88 -0.14 -3.41
CA SER A 318 21.04 0.26 -4.21
C SER A 318 21.42 -0.80 -5.25
N GLU A 319 21.04 -2.07 -5.02
CA GLU A 319 21.23 -3.17 -5.96
C GLU A 319 20.10 -3.32 -6.98
N ALA A 320 18.96 -2.67 -6.73
CA ALA A 320 17.82 -2.70 -7.64
C ALA A 320 18.22 -1.98 -8.94
N LYS A 321 18.21 -2.73 -10.04
CA LYS A 321 18.53 -2.22 -11.38
C LYS A 321 17.28 -1.97 -12.19
#